data_AF-A0A3M1CJQ5-F1
#
_entry.id   AF-A0A3M1CJQ5-F1
#
_cell.length_a   1.000
_cell.length_b   1.000
_cell.length_c   1.000
_cell.angle_alpha   90.00
_cell.angle_beta   90.00
_cell.angle_gamma   90.00
#
_symmetry.space_group_name_H-M   'P 1'
#
loop_
_entity.id
_entity.type
_entity.pdbx_description
1 polymer ?
#
loop_
_entity_poly.entity_id
_entity_poly.type
_entity_poly.pdbx_seq_one_letter_code
_entity_poly.pdbx_strand_id
1 'polypeptide(L)'
;MELADGVVAVHEGIDAARRALDAGDRLAAARALRATYRERFQALEDAFRAVDAQATLELEFEFGAVAYDLSGRVDPAEAGARLQALDRRVDALAARVDTAAGGGSPQPAVRPAAEATPTAQ
;
A
#
# COMPACT_ATOMS: atom_id res chain seq x y z
N MET A 1 16.46 -0.27 8.65
CA MET A 1 15.08 -0.67 9.02
C MET A 1 14.76 -1.89 8.17
N GLU A 2 14.35 -2.99 8.79
CA GLU A 2 13.89 -4.16 8.04
C GLU A 2 12.54 -3.82 7.39
N LEU A 3 12.25 -4.31 6.18
CA LEU A 3 11.02 -3.97 5.44
C LEU A 3 9.78 -4.20 6.32
N ALA A 4 9.72 -5.35 6.99
CA ALA A 4 8.63 -5.72 7.89
C ALA A 4 8.46 -4.72 9.05
N ASP A 5 9.55 -4.27 9.68
CA ASP A 5 9.52 -3.27 10.76
C ASP A 5 8.99 -1.91 10.26
N GLY A 6 9.41 -1.51 9.06
CA GLY A 6 8.91 -0.29 8.44
C GLY A 6 7.43 -0.36 8.07
N VAL A 7 6.96 -1.50 7.56
CA VAL A 7 5.55 -1.73 7.22
C VAL A 7 4.68 -1.69 8.48
N VAL A 8 5.09 -2.38 9.55
CA VAL A 8 4.42 -2.30 10.87
C VAL A 8 4.32 -0.85 11.35
N ALA A 9 5.40 -0.09 11.26
CA ALA A 9 5.42 1.32 11.63
C ALA A 9 4.45 2.19 10.80
N VAL A 10 4.25 1.88 9.52
CA VAL A 10 3.26 2.56 8.68
C VAL A 10 1.84 2.24 9.17
N HIS A 11 1.53 0.97 9.41
CA HIS A 11 0.23 0.54 9.93
C HIS A 11 -0.10 1.20 11.28
N GLU A 12 0.85 1.21 12.23
CA GLU A 12 0.67 1.89 13.51
C GLU A 12 0.35 3.39 13.35
N GLY A 13 0.97 4.03 12.37
CA GLY A 13 0.74 5.42 12.02
C GLY A 13 -0.66 5.67 11.44
N ILE A 14 -1.13 4.80 10.54
CA ILE A 14 -2.49 4.85 9.99
C ILE A 14 -3.52 4.60 11.09
N ASP A 15 -3.26 3.65 11.99
CA ASP A 15 -4.10 3.37 13.15
C ASP A 15 -4.14 4.53 14.15
N ALA A 16 -3.02 5.24 14.34
CA ALA A 16 -3.01 6.47 15.13
C ALA A 16 -3.88 7.56 14.49
N ALA A 17 -3.82 7.72 13.17
CA ALA A 17 -4.69 8.64 12.44
C ALA A 17 -6.17 8.26 12.58
N ARG A 18 -6.50 6.97 12.48
CA ARG A 18 -7.86 6.46 12.66
C ARG A 18 -8.39 6.72 14.07
N ARG A 19 -7.60 6.42 15.11
CA ARG A 19 -7.98 6.71 16.50
C ARG A 19 -8.23 8.19 16.75
N ALA A 20 -7.41 9.07 16.17
CA ALA A 20 -7.62 10.51 16.26
C ALA A 20 -8.92 10.95 15.56
N LEU A 21 -9.22 10.36 14.38
CA LEU A 21 -10.48 10.60 13.68
C LEU A 21 -11.70 10.13 14.48
N ASP A 22 -11.63 8.93 15.07
CA ASP A 22 -12.69 8.37 15.91
C ASP A 22 -12.94 9.21 17.17
N ALA A 23 -11.88 9.84 17.70
CA ALA A 23 -11.97 10.81 18.79
C ALA A 23 -12.50 12.19 18.34
N GLY A 24 -12.77 12.39 17.05
CA GLY A 24 -13.22 13.66 16.47
C GLY A 24 -12.12 14.68 16.21
N ASP A 25 -10.85 14.35 16.47
CA ASP A 25 -9.71 15.23 16.22
C ASP A 25 -9.13 15.00 14.82
N ARG A 26 -9.81 15.58 13.84
CA ARG A 26 -9.43 15.46 12.43
C ARG A 26 -8.07 16.08 12.11
N LEU A 27 -7.70 17.15 12.82
CA LEU A 27 -6.42 17.82 12.60
C LEU A 27 -5.27 16.95 13.12
N ALA A 28 -5.44 16.30 14.28
CA ALA A 28 -4.50 15.30 14.77
C ALA A 28 -4.43 14.11 13.81
N ALA A 29 -5.56 13.62 13.28
CA ALA A 29 -5.57 12.56 12.29
C ALA A 29 -4.75 12.92 11.03
N ALA A 30 -4.97 14.12 10.48
CA ALA A 30 -4.21 14.61 9.33
C ALA A 30 -2.71 14.76 9.63
N ARG A 31 -2.36 15.26 10.83
CA ARG A 31 -0.96 15.40 11.27
C ARG A 31 -0.29 14.05 11.43
N ALA A 32 -0.97 13.09 12.05
CA ALA A 32 -0.48 11.72 12.21
C ALA A 32 -0.20 11.11 10.84
N LEU A 33 -1.16 11.20 9.91
CA LEU A 33 -1.00 10.61 8.57
C LEU A 33 0.16 11.24 7.77
N ARG A 34 0.34 12.57 7.85
CA ARG A 34 1.48 13.27 7.23
C ARG A 34 2.81 12.84 7.83
N ALA A 35 2.86 12.65 9.15
CA ALA A 35 4.05 12.18 9.83
C ALA A 35 4.37 10.73 9.41
N THR A 36 3.37 9.85 9.36
CA THR A 36 3.50 8.47 8.89
C THR A 36 4.08 8.41 7.48
N TYR A 37 3.55 9.22 6.56
CA TYR A 37 4.08 9.28 5.20
C TYR A 37 5.58 9.67 5.19
N ARG A 38 5.90 10.82 5.77
CA ARG A 38 7.25 11.41 5.72
C ARG A 38 8.31 10.59 6.46
N GLU A 39 7.94 10.02 7.60
CA GLU A 39 8.91 9.41 8.52
C GLU A 39 9.00 7.90 8.34
N ARG A 40 7.94 7.25 7.85
CA ARG A 40 7.85 5.78 7.75
C ARG A 40 7.70 5.32 6.31
N PHE A 41 6.69 5.81 5.59
CA PHE A 41 6.43 5.37 4.22
C PHE A 41 7.56 5.74 3.25
N GLN A 42 8.12 6.95 3.35
CA GLN A 42 9.25 7.37 2.52
C GLN A 42 10.48 6.46 2.67
N ALA A 43 10.69 5.87 3.84
CA ALA A 43 11.79 4.93 4.05
C ALA A 43 11.59 3.59 3.31
N LEU A 44 10.38 3.30 2.84
CA LEU A 44 10.01 2.09 2.10
C LEU A 44 9.86 2.34 0.60
N GLU A 45 9.85 3.59 0.14
CA GLU A 45 9.57 3.96 -1.25
C GLU A 45 10.49 3.25 -2.24
N ASP A 46 11.79 3.14 -1.95
CA ASP A 46 12.74 2.48 -2.84
C ASP A 46 12.41 0.98 -3.02
N ALA A 47 12.07 0.29 -1.93
CA ALA A 47 11.70 -1.12 -1.97
C ALA A 47 10.36 -1.33 -2.71
N PHE A 48 9.39 -0.46 -2.46
CA PHE A 48 8.08 -0.51 -3.09
C PHE A 48 8.15 -0.17 -4.59
N ARG A 49 8.90 0.86 -4.97
CA ARG A 49 9.11 1.28 -6.36
C ARG A 49 9.85 0.24 -7.18
N ALA A 50 10.76 -0.52 -6.56
CA ALA A 50 11.47 -1.62 -7.23
C ALA A 50 10.52 -2.74 -7.70
N VAL A 51 9.35 -2.88 -7.07
CA VAL A 51 8.38 -3.93 -7.39
C VAL A 51 7.21 -3.39 -8.20
N ASP A 52 6.68 -2.23 -7.83
CA ASP A 52 5.56 -1.58 -8.52
C ASP A 52 5.59 -0.06 -8.33
N ALA A 53 6.31 0.62 -9.24
CA ALA A 53 6.47 2.07 -9.20
C ALA A 53 5.14 2.83 -9.32
N GLN A 54 4.21 2.33 -10.14
CA GLN A 54 2.92 2.99 -10.33
C GLN A 54 2.04 2.87 -9.08
N ALA A 55 1.94 1.67 -8.50
CA ALA A 55 1.19 1.49 -7.27
C ALA A 55 1.80 2.30 -6.10
N THR A 56 3.12 2.45 -6.08
CA THR A 56 3.80 3.28 -5.07
C THR A 56 3.43 4.76 -5.24
N LEU A 57 3.50 5.30 -6.46
CA LEU A 57 3.11 6.68 -6.74
C LEU A 57 1.63 6.97 -6.41
N GLU A 58 0.74 6.03 -6.71
CA GLU A 58 -0.67 6.16 -6.34
C GLU A 58 -0.84 6.17 -4.82
N LEU A 59 -0.06 5.37 -4.09
CA LEU A 59 -0.11 5.31 -2.63
C LEU A 59 0.44 6.59 -2.01
N GLU A 60 1.53 7.16 -2.54
CA GLU A 60 2.05 8.48 -2.17
C GLU A 60 0.97 9.56 -2.35
N PHE A 61 0.28 9.55 -3.49
CA PHE A 61 -0.82 10.47 -3.77
C PHE A 61 -1.98 10.29 -2.78
N GLU A 62 -2.38 9.05 -2.48
CA GLU A 62 -3.46 8.76 -1.54
C GLU A 62 -3.13 9.20 -0.10
N PHE A 63 -1.90 9.00 0.38
CA PHE A 63 -1.47 9.55 1.67
C PHE A 63 -1.69 11.06 1.74
N GLY A 64 -1.32 11.78 0.68
CA GLY A 64 -1.53 13.23 0.57
C GLY A 64 -3.02 13.62 0.50
N ALA A 65 -3.80 12.92 -0.33
CA ALA A 65 -5.22 13.17 -0.52
C ALA A 65 -6.00 12.94 0.77
N VAL A 66 -5.80 11.81 1.45
CA VAL A 66 -6.49 11.50 2.71
C VAL A 66 -6.09 12.50 3.80
N ALA A 67 -4.82 12.89 3.89
CA ALA A 67 -4.39 13.90 4.85
C ALA A 67 -5.00 15.29 4.57
N TYR A 68 -5.21 15.62 3.30
CA TYR A 68 -5.91 16.85 2.89
C TYR A 68 -7.39 16.79 3.26
N ASP A 69 -8.07 15.68 2.97
CA ASP A 69 -9.49 15.48 3.27
C ASP A 69 -9.79 15.52 4.77
N LEU A 70 -8.92 14.89 5.58
CA LEU A 70 -8.97 14.94 7.04
C LEU A 70 -8.84 16.38 7.56
N SER A 71 -8.11 17.24 6.86
CA SER A 71 -8.03 18.67 7.22
C SER A 71 -9.27 19.47 6.79
N GLY A 72 -10.16 18.87 6.00
CA GLY A 72 -11.34 19.49 5.40
C GLY A 72 -12.67 19.05 6.01
N ARG A 73 -13.75 19.27 5.25
CA ARG A 73 -15.13 18.95 5.64
C ARG A 73 -15.61 17.58 5.15
N VAL A 74 -14.72 16.65 4.86
CA VAL A 74 -15.13 15.29 4.46
C VAL A 74 -15.92 14.63 5.60
N ASP A 75 -16.83 13.73 5.25
CA ASP A 75 -17.57 12.95 6.23
C ASP A 75 -16.61 12.04 7.02
N PRO A 76 -16.71 11.95 8.36
CA PRO A 76 -15.81 11.10 9.16
C PRO A 76 -15.83 9.62 8.76
N ALA A 77 -16.99 9.07 8.39
CA ALA A 77 -17.08 7.68 7.98
C ALA A 77 -16.38 7.46 6.63
N GLU A 78 -16.51 8.42 5.71
CA GLU A 78 -15.78 8.41 4.45
C GLU A 78 -14.26 8.49 4.68
N ALA A 79 -13.80 9.40 5.54
CA ALA A 79 -12.38 9.51 5.89
C ALA A 79 -11.85 8.21 6.54
N GLY A 80 -12.64 7.59 7.42
CA GLY A 80 -12.31 6.32 8.04
C GLY A 80 -12.21 5.17 7.03
N ALA A 81 -13.12 5.12 6.06
CA ALA A 81 -13.06 4.14 4.97
C ALA A 81 -11.82 4.33 4.10
N ARG A 82 -11.44 5.58 3.82
CA ARG A 82 -10.21 5.89 3.07
C ARG A 82 -8.95 5.48 3.82
N LEU A 83 -8.88 5.72 5.13
CA LEU A 83 -7.77 5.23 5.97
C LEU A 83 -7.65 3.70 5.94
N GLN A 84 -8.77 2.97 6.00
CA GLN A 84 -8.76 1.50 5.87
C GLN A 84 -8.39 1.00 4.48
N ALA A 85 -8.69 1.77 3.43
CA ALA A 85 -8.26 1.44 2.07
C ALA A 85 -6.75 1.63 1.92
N LEU A 86 -6.22 2.74 2.45
CA LEU A 86 -4.80 3.05 2.46
C LEU A 86 -4.00 1.95 3.18
N ASP A 87 -4.48 1.54 4.35
CA ASP A 87 -3.86 0.47 5.15
C ASP A 87 -3.73 -0.85 4.37
N ARG A 88 -4.81 -1.27 3.72
CA ARG A 88 -4.84 -2.48 2.88
C ARG A 88 -3.93 -2.40 1.67
N ARG A 89 -3.75 -1.21 1.08
CA ARG A 89 -2.85 -1.02 -0.06
C ARG A 89 -1.38 -1.09 0.35
N VAL A 90 -1.03 -0.60 1.54
CA VAL A 90 0.32 -0.78 2.11
C VAL A 90 0.63 -2.27 2.27
N ASP A 91 -0.28 -3.04 2.87
CA ASP A 91 -0.13 -4.48 3.07
C ASP A 91 0.01 -5.23 1.73
N ALA A 92 -0.85 -4.90 0.75
CA ALA A 92 -0.80 -5.51 -0.58
C ALA A 92 0.54 -5.26 -1.30
N LEU A 93 1.14 -4.08 -1.11
CA LEU A 93 2.42 -3.73 -1.73
C LEU A 93 3.59 -4.40 -0.99
N ALA A 94 3.54 -4.45 0.34
CA ALA A 94 4.51 -5.18 1.17
C ALA A 94 4.57 -6.67 0.79
N ALA A 95 3.41 -7.33 0.64
CA ALA A 95 3.33 -8.74 0.24
C ALA A 95 3.98 -9.00 -1.14
N ARG A 96 3.89 -8.05 -2.08
CA ARG A 96 4.57 -8.17 -3.38
C ARG A 96 6.09 -8.08 -3.23
N VAL A 97 6.58 -7.24 -2.32
CA VAL A 97 8.01 -7.12 -2.04
C VAL A 97 8.54 -8.39 -1.40
N ASP A 98 7.82 -8.98 -0.45
CA ASP A 98 8.18 -10.28 0.14
C ASP A 98 8.18 -11.39 -0.91
N THR A 99 7.20 -11.40 -1.81
CA THR A 99 7.14 -12.36 -2.93
C THR A 99 8.33 -12.19 -3.88
N ALA A 100 8.73 -10.95 -4.17
CA ALA A 100 9.87 -10.64 -5.02
C ALA A 100 11.22 -11.00 -4.36
N ALA A 101 11.33 -10.84 -3.03
CA ALA A 101 12.53 -11.17 -2.26
C ALA A 101 12.68 -12.69 -1.98
N GLY A 102 11.56 -13.44 -1.94
CA GLY A 102 11.51 -14.83 -1.49
C GLY A 102 11.65 -15.93 -2.55
N GLY A 103 11.71 -15.61 -3.85
CA GLY A 103 12.05 -16.58 -4.91
C GLY A 103 11.35 -17.96 -4.85
N GLY A 104 10.03 -18.04 -5.06
CA GLY A 104 9.30 -19.30 -5.32
C GLY A 104 7.79 -19.12 -5.21
N SER A 105 6.93 -19.46 -6.17
CA SER A 105 6.98 -20.47 -7.24
C SER A 105 6.58 -19.87 -8.61
N PRO A 106 6.98 -20.51 -9.72
CA PRO A 106 6.86 -19.97 -11.07
C PRO A 106 5.40 -19.75 -11.46
N GLN A 107 5.17 -18.70 -12.25
CA GLN A 107 4.02 -18.61 -13.15
C GLN A 107 3.75 -19.99 -13.76
N PRO A 108 2.49 -20.47 -13.80
CA PRO A 108 2.18 -21.68 -14.53
C PRO A 108 2.62 -21.43 -15.97
N ALA A 109 3.68 -22.12 -16.39
CA ALA A 109 4.09 -22.15 -17.77
C ALA A 109 2.87 -22.62 -18.55
N VAL A 110 2.24 -21.71 -19.30
CA VAL A 110 1.43 -22.09 -20.44
C VAL A 110 2.36 -22.89 -21.34
N ARG A 111 2.29 -24.22 -21.23
CA ARG A 111 2.97 -25.12 -22.16
C ARG A 111 2.52 -24.66 -23.56
N PRO A 112 3.44 -24.32 -24.48
CA PRO A 112 3.03 -24.22 -25.87
C PRO A 112 2.40 -25.56 -26.23
N ALA A 113 1.15 -25.51 -26.69
CA ALA A 113 0.45 -26.68 -27.18
C ALA A 113 1.37 -27.38 -28.18
N ALA A 114 1.62 -28.66 -27.92
CA ALA A 114 2.42 -29.52 -28.77
C ALA A 114 1.95 -29.38 -30.22
N GLU A 115 2.92 -29.25 -31.13
CA GLU A 115 2.77 -29.42 -32.56
C GLU A 115 1.80 -30.56 -32.87
N ALA A 116 0.61 -30.22 -33.35
CA ALA A 116 -0.20 -31.16 -34.11
C ALA A 116 0.41 -31.23 -35.51
N THR A 117 1.26 -32.21 -35.75
CA THR A 117 1.64 -32.63 -37.09
C THR A 117 0.37 -33.13 -37.79
N PRO A 118 -0.10 -32.53 -38.90
CA PRO A 118 -1.17 -33.13 -39.67
C PRO A 118 -0.61 -34.32 -40.44
N THR A 119 -0.97 -35.53 -40.01
CA THR A 119 -0.80 -36.76 -40.79
C THR A 119 -1.59 -36.62 -42.09
N ALA A 120 -0.89 -36.64 -43.22
CA ALA A 120 -1.50 -36.73 -44.53
C ALA A 120 -2.25 -38.07 -44.68
N GLN A 121 -3.52 -37.99 -45.08
CA GLN A 121 -4.20 -38.98 -45.91
C GLN A 121 -5.10 -38.26 -46.91
#